data_AF-A0A8S3IIF1-F1
#
_entry.id   AF-A0A8S3IIF1-F1
#
_cell.length_a   1.000
_cell.length_b   1.000
_cell.length_c   1.000
_cell.angle_alpha   90.00
_cell.angle_beta   90.00
_cell.angle_gamma   90.00
#
_symmetry.space_group_name_H-M   'P 1'
#
loop_
_entity.id
_entity.type
_entity.pdbx_description
1 polymer ?
#
loop_
_entity_poly.entity_id
_entity_poly.type
_entity_poly.pdbx_seq_one_letter_code
_entity_poly.pdbx_strand_id
1 'polypeptide(L)'
;EAQQRLTNAFKRTEKLMTENRAKLNILAEQLLARETLNYDDIVQLIGPSPYPNKQKLDIIEWDDSVSTLKSSTTPPSSSESLCGTGKDTAGERPSPSQQTSHFTS
;
A
#
# COMPACT_ATOMS: atom_id res chain seq x y z
N GLU A 1 5.34 27.82 4.38
CA GLU A 1 5.25 26.91 3.21
C GLU A 1 4.33 25.70 3.42
N ALA A 2 4.48 24.91 4.50
CA ALA A 2 3.66 23.70 4.72
C ALA A 2 2.15 23.98 4.85
N GLN A 3 1.76 24.98 5.63
CA GLN A 3 0.35 25.38 5.77
C GLN A 3 -0.29 25.80 4.44
N GLN A 4 0.46 26.48 3.57
CA GLN A 4 -0.02 26.89 2.26
C GLN A 4 -0.31 25.67 1.36
N ARG A 5 0.55 24.64 1.40
CA ARG A 5 0.31 23.39 0.68
C ARG A 5 -0.95 22.67 1.17
N LEU A 6 -1.16 22.62 2.49
CA LEU A 6 -2.36 22.04 3.09
C LEU A 6 -3.63 22.78 2.63
N THR A 7 -3.64 24.11 2.76
CA THR A 7 -4.77 24.94 2.34
C THR A 7 -5.09 24.77 0.86
N ASN A 8 -4.06 24.73 0.00
CA ASN A 8 -4.24 24.56 -1.43
C ASN A 8 -4.78 23.17 -1.78
N ALA A 9 -4.28 22.11 -1.15
CA ALA A 9 -4.78 20.76 -1.33
C ALA A 9 -6.23 20.64 -0.88
N PHE A 10 -6.58 21.20 0.28
CA PHE A 10 -7.95 21.19 0.79
C PHE A 10 -8.92 21.90 -0.16
N LYS A 11 -8.63 23.14 -0.55
CA LYS A 11 -9.47 23.92 -1.48
C LYS A 11 -9.63 23.22 -2.83
N ARG A 12 -8.58 22.58 -3.33
CA ARG A 12 -8.61 21.82 -4.58
C ARG A 12 -9.55 20.62 -4.46
N THR A 13 -9.48 19.88 -3.36
CA THR A 13 -10.35 18.72 -3.12
C THR A 13 -11.79 19.14 -2.91
N GLU A 14 -12.04 20.19 -2.14
CA GLU A 14 -13.39 20.74 -1.91
C GLU A 14 -14.04 21.17 -3.23
N LYS A 15 -13.30 21.91 -4.07
CA LYS A 15 -13.74 22.28 -5.42
C LYS A 15 -14.05 21.05 -6.27
N LEU A 16 -13.15 20.06 -6.30
CA LEU A 16 -13.34 18.82 -7.06
C LEU A 16 -14.60 18.05 -6.63
N MET A 17 -14.83 17.91 -5.31
CA MET A 17 -16.01 17.26 -4.77
C MET A 17 -17.29 18.03 -5.09
N THR A 18 -17.26 19.35 -5.02
CA THR A 18 -18.41 20.22 -5.32
C THR A 18 -18.79 20.13 -6.80
N GLU A 19 -17.81 20.21 -7.70
CA GLU A 19 -18.03 20.09 -9.16
C GLU A 19 -18.58 18.72 -9.57
N ASN A 20 -18.26 17.67 -8.81
CA ASN A 20 -18.70 16.30 -9.09
C ASN A 20 -19.83 15.80 -8.16
N ARG A 21 -20.48 16.70 -7.41
CA ARG A 21 -21.48 16.34 -6.39
C ARG A 21 -22.63 15.48 -6.92
N ALA A 22 -23.11 15.77 -8.13
CA ALA A 22 -24.16 14.97 -8.78
C ALA A 22 -23.72 13.51 -9.01
N LYS A 23 -22.48 13.29 -9.48
CA LYS A 23 -21.92 11.95 -9.68
C LYS A 23 -21.75 11.20 -8.36
N LEU A 24 -21.33 11.91 -7.30
CA LEU A 24 -21.20 11.34 -5.96
C LEU A 24 -22.55 10.92 -5.38
N ASN A 25 -23.61 11.71 -5.59
CA ASN A 25 -24.96 11.33 -5.15
C ASN A 25 -25.43 10.05 -5.84
N ILE A 26 -25.25 9.95 -7.16
CA ILE A 26 -25.64 8.74 -7.92
C ILE A 26 -24.87 7.52 -7.39
N LEU A 27 -23.55 7.64 -7.17
CA LEU A 27 -22.75 6.56 -6.59
C LEU A 27 -23.22 6.17 -5.19
N ALA A 28 -23.53 7.14 -4.34
CA ALA A 28 -24.01 6.90 -2.98
C ALA A 28 -25.35 6.17 -2.97
N GLU A 29 -26.30 6.58 -3.82
CA GLU A 29 -27.60 5.92 -3.98
C GLU A 29 -27.43 4.46 -4.46
N GLN A 30 -26.54 4.22 -5.42
CA GLN A 30 -26.27 2.85 -5.87
C GLN A 30 -25.59 2.00 -4.80
N LEU A 31 -24.68 2.56 -3.99
CA LEU A 31 -24.03 1.84 -2.89
C LEU A 31 -24.99 1.49 -1.74
N LEU A 32 -26.01 2.31 -1.52
CA LEU A 32 -27.08 2.00 -0.57
C LEU A 32 -27.93 0.80 -1.03
N ALA A 33 -28.12 0.64 -2.35
CA ALA A 33 -28.85 -0.49 -2.92
C ALA A 33 -27.97 -1.75 -3.09
N ARG A 34 -26.68 -1.56 -3.37
CA ARG A 34 -25.68 -2.61 -3.58
C ARG A 34 -24.41 -2.26 -2.82
N GLU A 35 -24.14 -2.98 -1.75
CA GLU A 35 -23.03 -2.70 -0.82
C GLU A 35 -21.66 -2.54 -1.50
N THR A 36 -21.46 -3.19 -2.66
CA THR A 36 -20.22 -3.13 -3.43
C THR A 36 -20.50 -2.81 -4.90
N LEU A 37 -19.71 -1.93 -5.49
CA LEU A 37 -19.69 -1.63 -6.93
C LEU A 37 -18.31 -1.97 -7.51
N ASN A 38 -18.28 -2.63 -8.66
CA ASN A 38 -17.03 -2.88 -9.38
C ASN A 38 -16.67 -1.70 -10.29
N TYR A 39 -15.46 -1.67 -10.82
CA TYR A 39 -15.00 -0.57 -11.69
C TYR A 39 -15.89 -0.38 -12.93
N ASP A 40 -16.30 -1.48 -13.56
CA ASP A 40 -17.12 -1.41 -14.77
C ASP A 40 -18.54 -0.88 -14.48
N ASP A 41 -19.05 -1.08 -13.26
CA ASP A 41 -20.32 -0.49 -12.81
C ASP A 41 -20.19 1.03 -12.63
N ILE A 42 -19.06 1.49 -12.08
CA ILE A 42 -18.76 2.91 -11.91
C ILE A 42 -18.66 3.58 -13.29
N VAL A 43 -17.99 2.97 -14.26
CA VAL A 43 -17.88 3.50 -15.63
C VAL A 43 -19.25 3.61 -16.29
N GLN A 44 -20.12 2.62 -16.12
CA GLN A 44 -21.50 2.68 -16.62
C GLN A 44 -22.30 3.81 -15.96
N LEU A 45 -22.06 4.08 -14.67
CA LEU A 45 -22.84 5.03 -13.89
C LEU A 45 -22.42 6.50 -14.08
N ILE A 46 -21.12 6.78 -14.11
CA ILE A 46 -20.58 8.16 -14.16
C ILE A 46 -19.74 8.46 -15.41
N GLY A 47 -19.66 7.49 -16.33
CA GLY A 47 -18.88 7.56 -17.56
C GLY A 47 -17.42 7.11 -17.38
N PRO A 48 -16.69 6.92 -18.50
CA PRO A 48 -15.27 6.55 -18.46
C PRO A 48 -14.42 7.68 -17.86
N SER A 49 -13.31 7.29 -17.22
CA SER A 49 -12.34 8.26 -16.70
C SER A 49 -11.80 9.15 -17.83
N PRO A 50 -11.84 10.49 -17.70
CA PRO A 50 -11.26 11.40 -18.70
C PRO A 50 -9.73 11.37 -18.71
N TYR A 51 -9.11 10.67 -17.74
CA TYR A 51 -7.66 10.50 -17.65
C TYR A 51 -7.28 9.08 -18.12
N PRO A 52 -6.40 8.93 -19.14
CA PRO A 52 -6.15 7.67 -19.84
C PRO A 52 -5.33 6.62 -19.05
N ASN A 53 -4.65 7.01 -17.98
CA ASN A 53 -3.56 6.21 -17.40
C ASN A 53 -3.85 5.66 -15.99
N LYS A 54 -5.09 5.24 -15.71
CA LYS A 54 -5.39 4.47 -14.48
C LYS A 54 -5.50 3.00 -14.86
N GLN A 55 -4.37 2.31 -14.87
CA GLN A 55 -4.33 0.88 -15.20
C GLN A 55 -5.15 0.09 -14.17
N LYS A 56 -5.95 -0.85 -14.67
CA LYS A 56 -6.58 -1.88 -13.85
C LYS A 56 -5.43 -2.70 -13.25
N LEU A 57 -5.26 -2.66 -11.93
CA LEU A 57 -4.36 -3.60 -11.27
C LEU A 57 -5.13 -4.90 -11.14
N ASP A 58 -4.80 -5.87 -11.97
CA ASP A 58 -5.30 -7.23 -11.75
C ASP A 58 -4.68 -7.75 -10.45
N ILE A 59 -5.52 -8.45 -9.67
CA ILE A 59 -5.05 -9.13 -8.47
C ILE A 59 -4.14 -10.25 -8.95
N ILE A 60 -2.83 -10.04 -8.85
CA ILE A 60 -1.85 -11.10 -9.06
C ILE A 60 -1.97 -12.02 -7.85
N GLU A 61 -2.44 -13.25 -8.03
CA GLU A 61 -2.31 -14.28 -7.01
C GLU A 61 -0.82 -14.44 -6.70
N TRP A 62 -0.47 -14.22 -5.43
CA TRP A 62 0.91 -14.21 -4.95
C TRP A 62 1.69 -15.48 -5.36
N ASP A 63 1.00 -16.61 -5.51
CA ASP A 63 1.59 -17.92 -5.82
C ASP A 63 2.24 -17.99 -7.22
N ASP A 64 1.69 -17.31 -8.23
CA ASP A 64 2.23 -17.33 -9.60
C ASP A 64 3.49 -16.45 -9.75
N SER A 65 3.59 -15.40 -8.92
CA SER A 65 4.72 -14.46 -8.95
C SER A 65 5.99 -15.04 -8.32
N VAL A 66 5.85 -15.87 -7.28
CA VAL A 66 6.99 -16.47 -6.57
C VAL A 66 7.60 -17.65 -7.33
N SER A 67 6.81 -18.39 -8.11
CA SER A 67 7.27 -19.50 -8.93
C SER A 67 8.13 -19.03 -10.11
N THR A 68 7.76 -17.91 -10.74
CA THR A 68 8.52 -17.30 -11.84
C THR A 68 9.87 -16.77 -11.35
N LEU A 69 9.94 -16.11 -10.19
CA LEU A 69 11.20 -15.59 -9.63
C LEU A 69 12.19 -16.70 -9.24
N LYS A 70 11.69 -17.86 -8.80
CA LYS A 70 12.51 -19.02 -8.38
C LYS A 70 13.18 -19.75 -9.55
N SER A 71 12.75 -19.51 -10.79
CA SER A 71 13.22 -20.25 -11.97
C SER A 71 14.42 -19.62 -12.71
N SER A 72 14.90 -18.44 -12.30
CA SER A 72 15.99 -17.71 -12.99
C SER A 72 17.40 -17.87 -12.39
N THR A 73 17.57 -18.62 -11.29
CA THR A 73 18.90 -18.92 -10.73
C THR A 73 19.46 -20.21 -11.33
N THR A 74 20.03 -20.12 -12.53
CA THR A 74 20.95 -21.13 -13.06
C THR A 74 22.37 -20.80 -12.57
N PRO A 75 23.11 -21.73 -11.92
CA PRO A 75 24.43 -21.46 -11.36
C PRO A 75 25.54 -21.71 -12.40
N PRO A 76 26.39 -20.73 -12.75
CA PRO A 76 27.70 -21.03 -13.29
C PRO A 76 28.69 -21.25 -12.15
N SER A 77 29.13 -22.50 -12.03
CA SER A 77 30.35 -22.93 -11.35
C SER A 77 31.59 -22.29 -11.99
N SER A 78 32.41 -21.56 -11.21
CA SER A 78 33.89 -21.65 -11.25
C SER A 78 34.60 -20.75 -10.21
N SER A 79 35.48 -21.42 -9.44
CA SER A 79 36.73 -21.00 -8.79
C SER A 79 36.76 -19.96 -7.65
N GLU A 80 36.79 -20.51 -6.43
CA GLU A 80 37.74 -20.28 -5.31
C GLU A 80 38.46 -18.93 -5.11
N SER A 81 38.39 -18.42 -3.87
CA SER A 81 39.50 -17.92 -3.01
C SER A 81 38.89 -17.20 -1.80
N LEU A 82 39.32 -17.22 -0.53
CA LEU A 82 40.17 -18.03 0.36
C LEU A 82 39.87 -17.48 1.78
N CYS A 83 40.23 -18.27 2.80
CA CYS A 83 39.87 -18.26 4.21
C CYS A 83 39.94 -16.96 5.05
N GLY A 84 39.15 -16.97 6.13
CA GLY A 84 39.38 -16.16 7.34
C GLY A 84 38.53 -16.62 8.52
N THR A 85 39.02 -17.63 9.25
CA THR A 85 38.47 -18.09 10.53
C THR A 85 38.61 -17.03 11.62
N GLY A 86 37.55 -16.79 12.39
CA GLY A 86 37.61 -16.13 13.68
C GLY A 86 36.41 -16.56 14.54
N LYS A 87 36.69 -17.31 15.61
CA LYS A 87 35.84 -17.35 16.82
C LYS A 87 35.67 -15.89 17.30
N ASP A 88 34.61 -15.48 17.98
CA ASP A 88 34.58 -15.44 19.44
C ASP A 88 33.19 -14.96 19.94
N THR A 89 32.62 -15.74 20.85
CA THR A 89 31.96 -15.34 22.12
C THR A 89 30.91 -14.21 22.19
N ALA A 90 29.73 -14.61 22.67
CA ALA A 90 28.92 -13.99 23.73
C ALA A 90 28.60 -12.47 23.67
N GLY A 91 27.32 -12.15 23.45
CA GLY A 91 26.74 -10.83 23.67
C GLY A 91 25.25 -10.94 23.96
N GLU A 92 24.92 -10.71 25.23
CA GLU A 92 23.67 -10.91 25.93
C GLU A 92 22.47 -10.10 25.38
N ARG A 93 21.28 -10.71 25.37
CA ARG A 93 19.98 -10.05 25.11
C ARG A 93 19.41 -9.57 26.44
N PRO A 94 19.35 -8.26 26.76
CA PRO A 94 18.65 -7.82 27.96
C PRO A 94 17.13 -7.85 27.73
N SER A 95 16.45 -8.62 28.58
CA SER A 95 15.00 -8.63 28.79
C SER A 95 14.47 -7.27 29.27
N PRO A 96 13.26 -6.83 28.85
CA PRO A 96 12.63 -5.65 29.44
C PRO A 96 12.01 -5.99 30.79
N SER A 97 12.67 -5.53 31.86
CA SER A 97 12.14 -5.55 33.23
C SER A 97 10.93 -4.62 33.36
N GLN A 98 9.86 -5.15 33.95
CA GLN A 98 8.68 -4.41 34.36
C GLN A 98 9.08 -3.32 35.36
N GLN A 99 8.64 -2.09 35.14
CA GLN A 99 8.72 -1.03 36.14
C GLN A 99 7.29 -0.74 36.61
N THR A 100 6.90 -1.39 37.69
CA THR A 100 5.74 -1.04 38.49
C THR A 100 6.08 0.21 39.29
N SER A 101 5.52 1.37 38.94
CA SER A 101 5.57 2.55 39.78
C SER A 101 4.32 2.59 40.65
N HIS A 102 4.52 2.48 41.96
CA HIS A 102 3.51 2.61 43.00
C HIS A 102 3.06 4.07 43.11
N PHE A 103 1.77 4.33 42.95
CA PHE A 103 1.14 5.64 43.17
C PHE A 103 0.54 5.65 44.59
N THR A 104 1.17 6.39 45.49
CA THR A 104 0.61 6.74 46.80
C THR A 104 0.90 8.21 47.07
N SER A 105 -0.14 9.05 47.08
CA SER A 105 -0.44 9.98 48.16
C SER A 105 -1.85 10.56 48.00
#